data_AF-A0A6A7L7B9-F1
#
_entry.id   AF-A0A6A7L7B9-F1
#
_cell.length_a   1.000
_cell.length_b   1.000
_cell.length_c   1.000
_cell.angle_alpha   90.00
_cell.angle_beta   90.00
_cell.angle_gamma   90.00
#
_symmetry.space_group_name_H-M   'P 1'
#
loop_
_entity.id
_entity.type
_entity.pdbx_description
1 polymer ?
#
loop_
_entity_poly.entity_id
_entity_poly.type
_entity_poly.pdbx_seq_one_letter_code
_entity_poly.pdbx_strand_id
1 'polypeptide(L)'
;MSKGIASAEYGGTMSGNVNIITRAGTNRYHGSLFENHQRDEFDASNPFVSLTPAKEFNQFGGSFGGPIRRDRLFFFGAYEGVRSAQQKVLTGTVPTPEWRRDALARNQIYAPFFALFPDPTQPYATGAITGRATVIRPDARQRFGTPDSDSVQRW
;
A
#
# COMPACT_ATOMS: atom_id res chain seq x y z
N MET A 1 -13.89 -1.12 23.33
CA MET A 1 -13.96 0.33 23.02
C MET A 1 -14.95 0.95 23.99
N SER A 2 -14.49 1.70 24.99
CA SER A 2 -15.41 2.43 25.87
C SER A 2 -15.87 3.68 25.12
N LYS A 3 -17.18 3.80 24.92
CA LYS A 3 -17.81 4.94 24.25
C LYS A 3 -18.38 5.84 25.36
N GLY A 4 -17.59 6.82 25.81
CA GLY A 4 -17.97 7.74 26.89
C GLY A 4 -16.81 8.69 27.26
N ILE A 5 -17.16 9.83 27.88
CA ILE A 5 -16.21 10.84 28.39
C ILE A 5 -15.09 10.17 29.19
N ALA A 6 -13.85 10.42 28.78
CA ALA A 6 -12.67 9.78 29.35
C ALA A 6 -12.42 10.22 30.80
N SER A 7 -11.88 9.33 31.65
CA SER A 7 -11.36 9.70 32.98
C SER A 7 -10.40 10.89 32.87
N ALA A 8 -10.37 11.74 33.90
CA ALA A 8 -9.54 12.97 33.94
C ALA A 8 -8.03 12.74 33.74
N GLU A 9 -7.58 11.49 33.78
CA GLU A 9 -6.22 11.03 33.43
C GLU A 9 -5.89 11.19 31.93
N TYR A 10 -6.90 11.24 31.07
CA TYR A 10 -6.77 11.32 29.62
C TYR A 10 -7.28 12.67 29.10
N GLY A 11 -6.46 13.71 29.23
CA GLY A 11 -6.75 15.04 28.68
C GLY A 11 -6.54 15.10 27.16
N GLY A 12 -7.39 15.83 26.43
CA GLY A 12 -7.16 16.23 25.04
C GLY A 12 -7.68 15.29 23.94
N THR A 13 -8.39 14.21 24.25
CA THR A 13 -8.93 13.28 23.24
C THR A 13 -10.46 13.31 23.21
N MET A 14 -11.02 13.99 22.20
CA MET A 14 -12.48 14.07 22.00
C MET A 14 -13.06 12.87 21.23
N SER A 15 -12.23 11.91 20.82
CA SER A 15 -12.62 10.83 19.89
C SER A 15 -11.91 9.50 20.13
N GLY A 16 -11.79 9.09 21.40
CA GLY A 16 -11.33 7.76 21.78
C GLY A 16 -9.86 7.72 22.21
N ASN A 17 -9.60 6.89 23.21
CA ASN A 17 -8.27 6.65 23.75
C ASN A 17 -7.75 5.30 23.23
N VAL A 18 -6.59 5.30 22.58
CA VAL A 18 -5.86 4.09 22.20
C VAL A 18 -4.80 3.85 23.26
N ASN A 19 -4.95 2.76 24.03
CA ASN A 19 -3.94 2.36 25.00
C ASN A 19 -3.14 1.19 24.44
N ILE A 20 -1.84 1.39 24.24
CA ILE A 20 -0.89 0.35 23.84
C ILE A 20 -0.23 -0.15 25.11
N ILE A 21 -0.68 -1.31 25.61
CA ILE A 21 -0.10 -1.95 26.78
C ILE A 21 1.00 -2.90 26.29
N THR A 22 2.27 -2.53 26.48
CA THR A 22 3.41 -3.42 26.21
C THR A 22 3.57 -4.44 27.34
N ARG A 23 4.09 -5.64 27.03
CA ARG A 23 4.34 -6.67 28.05
C ARG A 23 5.38 -6.19 29.07
N ALA A 24 5.11 -6.40 30.35
CA ALA A 24 6.06 -6.13 31.42
C ALA A 24 7.21 -7.16 31.41
N GLY A 25 8.40 -6.75 31.88
CA GLY A 25 9.56 -7.63 32.01
C GLY A 25 9.28 -8.79 32.96
N THR A 26 9.71 -10.00 32.61
CA THR A 26 9.50 -11.19 33.45
C THR A 26 10.84 -11.85 33.81
N ASN A 27 10.86 -12.60 34.91
CA ASN A 27 12.03 -13.41 35.31
C ASN A 27 12.26 -14.66 34.44
N ARG A 28 11.45 -14.87 33.40
CA ARG A 28 11.59 -16.00 32.48
C ARG A 28 11.75 -15.48 31.07
N TYR A 29 12.56 -16.17 30.28
CA TYR A 29 12.61 -15.89 28.86
C TYR A 29 11.28 -16.30 28.22
N HIS A 30 10.70 -15.42 27.43
CA HIS A 30 9.53 -15.72 26.62
C HIS A 30 9.57 -14.97 25.29
N GLY A 31 9.01 -15.58 24.27
CA GLY A 31 8.84 -14.95 22.97
C GLY A 31 7.58 -15.43 22.28
N SER A 32 7.18 -14.71 21.24
CA SER A 32 6.10 -15.08 20.35
C SER A 32 6.51 -14.74 18.93
N LEU A 33 6.13 -15.59 17.98
CA LEU A 33 6.24 -15.34 16.54
C LEU A 33 4.85 -15.42 15.92
N PHE A 34 4.63 -14.63 14.89
CA PHE A 34 3.42 -14.70 14.07
C PHE A 34 3.76 -14.47 12.60
N GLU A 35 2.97 -15.08 11.73
CA GLU A 35 3.01 -14.87 10.29
C GLU A 35 1.57 -14.89 9.76
N ASN A 36 1.27 -13.95 8.88
CA ASN A 36 0.02 -13.83 8.16
C ASN A 36 0.34 -13.70 6.68
N HIS A 37 0.05 -14.76 5.93
CA HIS A 37 0.30 -14.85 4.51
C HIS A 37 -1.03 -14.84 3.75
N GLN A 38 -1.25 -13.82 2.93
CA GLN A 38 -2.39 -13.70 2.02
C GLN A 38 -1.88 -13.66 0.59
N ARG A 39 -2.40 -14.56 -0.23
CA ARG A 39 -2.14 -14.63 -1.66
C ARG A 39 -3.43 -14.83 -2.41
N ASP A 40 -3.48 -14.34 -3.64
CA ASP A 40 -4.55 -14.57 -4.60
C ASP A 40 -4.82 -16.07 -4.87
N GLU A 41 -3.78 -16.93 -4.81
CA GLU A 41 -3.92 -18.40 -4.89
C GLU A 41 -4.85 -18.99 -3.81
N PHE A 42 -4.97 -18.32 -2.65
CA PHE A 42 -5.82 -18.75 -1.55
C PHE A 42 -7.14 -17.96 -1.46
N ASP A 43 -7.30 -16.90 -2.27
CA ASP A 43 -8.49 -16.06 -2.27
C ASP A 43 -9.51 -16.55 -3.31
N ALA A 44 -10.80 -16.51 -2.96
CA ALA A 44 -11.88 -16.83 -3.89
C ALA A 44 -11.95 -15.77 -5.02
N SER A 45 -12.06 -16.23 -6.27
CA SER A 45 -12.24 -15.33 -7.41
C SER A 45 -13.57 -14.58 -7.32
N ASN A 46 -13.54 -13.27 -7.51
CA ASN A 46 -14.74 -12.45 -7.51
C ASN A 46 -15.53 -12.69 -8.82
N PRO A 47 -16.80 -13.13 -8.77
CA PRO A 47 -17.57 -13.49 -9.95
C PRO A 47 -18.01 -12.29 -10.81
N PHE A 48 -17.83 -11.05 -10.33
CA PHE A 48 -18.28 -9.83 -10.99
C PHE A 48 -17.15 -9.04 -11.69
N VAL A 49 -15.90 -9.53 -11.63
CA VAL A 49 -14.75 -8.87 -12.26
C VAL A 49 -13.95 -9.89 -13.09
N SER A 50 -13.62 -9.54 -14.33
CA SER A 50 -12.87 -10.42 -15.23
C SER A 50 -11.36 -10.45 -14.95
N LEU A 51 -10.89 -9.67 -13.97
CA LEU A 51 -9.47 -9.59 -13.62
C LEU A 51 -9.33 -9.60 -12.08
N THR A 52 -8.68 -10.62 -11.55
CA THR A 52 -8.19 -10.64 -10.16
C THR A 52 -6.78 -10.07 -10.19
N PRO A 53 -6.54 -8.82 -9.75
CA PRO A 53 -5.18 -8.30 -9.69
C PRO A 53 -4.37 -9.10 -8.69
N ALA A 54 -3.15 -9.48 -9.05
CA ALA A 54 -2.27 -10.22 -8.16
C ALA A 54 -2.07 -9.42 -6.86
N LYS A 55 -2.43 -10.05 -5.74
CA LYS A 55 -2.30 -9.51 -4.39
C LYS A 55 -1.47 -10.49 -3.58
N GLU A 56 -0.29 -10.03 -3.17
CA GLU A 56 0.53 -10.70 -2.17
C GLU A 56 0.62 -9.79 -0.96
N PHE A 57 0.28 -10.30 0.22
CA PHE A 57 0.45 -9.60 1.48
C PHE A 57 1.01 -10.58 2.51
N ASN A 58 2.24 -10.31 2.96
CA ASN A 58 2.92 -11.07 3.99
C ASN A 58 3.26 -10.14 5.16
N GLN A 59 2.64 -10.39 6.31
CA GLN A 59 2.94 -9.71 7.56
C GLN A 59 3.50 -10.74 8.53
N PHE A 60 4.70 -10.48 9.02
CA PHE A 60 5.39 -11.36 9.95
C PHE A 60 6.01 -10.54 11.07
N GLY A 61 6.16 -11.15 12.23
CA GLY A 61 6.74 -10.46 13.35
C GLY A 61 6.88 -11.33 14.56
N GLY A 62 7.41 -10.73 15.61
CA GLY A 62 7.63 -11.41 16.85
C GLY A 62 8.03 -10.48 17.97
N SER A 63 8.04 -11.05 19.17
CA SER A 63 8.53 -10.39 20.36
C SER A 63 9.36 -11.36 21.18
N PHE A 64 10.37 -10.84 21.88
CA PHE A 64 11.19 -11.61 22.81
C PHE A 64 11.57 -10.73 23.99
N GLY A 65 11.54 -11.31 25.19
CA GLY A 65 11.90 -10.61 26.41
C GLY A 65 12.29 -11.55 27.54
N GLY A 66 12.91 -10.98 28.56
CA GLY A 66 13.37 -11.72 29.72
C GLY A 66 14.28 -10.88 30.64
N PRO A 67 14.87 -11.48 31.67
CA PRO A 67 15.75 -10.78 32.59
C PRO A 67 17.18 -10.71 32.05
N ILE A 68 17.78 -9.52 32.03
CA ILE A 68 19.25 -9.37 31.97
C ILE A 68 19.84 -9.70 33.35
N ARG A 69 19.20 -9.21 34.42
CA ARG A 69 19.46 -9.57 35.81
C ARG A 69 18.13 -9.88 36.48
N ARG A 70 17.98 -11.10 37.01
CA ARG A 70 16.75 -11.50 37.72
C ARG A 70 16.40 -10.49 38.80
N ASP A 71 15.11 -10.18 38.90
CA ASP A 71 14.51 -9.26 39.87
C ASP A 71 15.02 -7.80 39.80
N ARG A 72 15.81 -7.44 38.77
CA ARG A 72 16.45 -6.11 38.71
C ARG A 72 16.44 -5.46 37.34
N LEU A 73 16.71 -6.19 36.27
CA LEU A 73 16.85 -5.63 34.93
C LEU A 73 16.25 -6.58 33.90
N PHE A 74 15.33 -6.08 33.10
CA PHE A 74 14.63 -6.82 32.07
C PHE A 74 14.81 -6.16 30.72
N PHE A 75 14.79 -6.95 29.65
CA PHE A 75 14.75 -6.45 28.29
C PHE A 75 13.51 -6.97 27.58
N PHE A 76 13.05 -6.20 26.60
CA PHE A 76 11.97 -6.57 25.70
C PHE A 76 12.26 -5.96 24.34
N GLY A 77 12.12 -6.76 23.29
CA GLY A 77 12.21 -6.33 21.90
C GLY A 77 11.07 -6.93 21.09
N ALA A 78 10.57 -6.17 20.12
CA ALA A 78 9.60 -6.63 19.15
C ALA A 78 9.98 -6.13 17.77
N TYR A 79 9.64 -6.92 16.76
CA TYR A 79 9.85 -6.59 15.36
C TYR A 79 8.64 -7.03 14.54
N GLU A 80 8.22 -6.18 13.63
CA GLU A 80 7.17 -6.47 12.67
C GLU A 80 7.63 -6.01 11.28
N GLY A 81 7.37 -6.84 10.27
CA GLY A 81 7.63 -6.55 8.87
C GLY A 81 6.39 -6.84 8.04
N VAL A 82 6.08 -5.92 7.12
CA VAL A 82 5.03 -6.09 6.11
C VAL A 82 5.67 -6.02 4.73
N ARG A 83 5.37 -7.01 3.90
CA ARG A 83 5.69 -7.05 2.48
C ARG A 83 4.40 -7.20 1.71
N SER A 84 4.09 -6.23 0.85
CA SER A 84 2.94 -6.33 -0.04
C SER A 84 3.33 -6.06 -1.49
N ALA A 85 2.76 -6.83 -2.39
CA ALA A 85 2.80 -6.58 -3.83
C ALA A 85 1.35 -6.56 -4.31
N GLN A 86 0.93 -5.45 -4.89
CA GLN A 86 -0.40 -5.35 -5.47
C GLN A 86 -0.31 -4.76 -6.86
N GLN A 87 -0.83 -5.48 -7.85
CA GLN A 87 -1.03 -4.94 -9.18
C GLN A 87 -2.15 -3.90 -9.11
N LYS A 88 -1.81 -2.65 -9.49
CA LYS A 88 -2.81 -1.60 -9.59
C LYS A 88 -3.19 -1.41 -11.05
N VAL A 89 -4.42 -1.75 -11.37
CA VAL A 89 -5.03 -1.40 -12.66
C VAL A 89 -5.36 0.09 -12.63
N LEU A 90 -4.69 0.86 -13.47
CA LEU A 90 -5.00 2.27 -13.68
C LEU A 90 -5.78 2.39 -14.97
N THR A 91 -7.03 2.81 -14.86
CA THR A 91 -7.86 3.15 -16.02
C THR A 91 -8.04 4.66 -16.04
N GLY A 92 -7.67 5.28 -17.15
CA GLY A 92 -7.75 6.72 -17.36
C GLY A 92 -8.23 7.06 -18.75
N THR A 93 -8.70 8.29 -18.90
CA THR A 93 -9.01 8.88 -20.20
C THR A 93 -7.75 9.55 -20.72
N VAL A 94 -7.29 9.13 -21.90
CA VAL A 94 -6.07 9.65 -22.53
C VAL A 94 -6.39 10.29 -23.89
N PRO A 95 -5.61 11.28 -24.35
CA PRO A 95 -5.77 11.84 -25.69
C PRO A 95 -5.52 10.77 -26.77
N THR A 96 -6.34 10.75 -27.82
CA THR A 96 -6.16 9.81 -28.95
C THR A 96 -4.97 10.20 -29.83
N PRO A 97 -4.32 9.25 -30.53
CA PRO A 97 -3.18 9.53 -31.42
C PRO A 97 -3.50 10.57 -32.50
N GLU A 98 -4.72 10.53 -33.04
CA GLU A 98 -5.18 11.47 -34.07
C GLU A 98 -5.25 12.89 -33.51
N TRP A 99 -5.81 13.05 -32.30
CA TRP A 99 -5.88 14.35 -31.65
C TRP A 99 -4.50 14.86 -31.23
N ARG A 100 -3.60 13.98 -30.76
CA ARG A 100 -2.21 14.35 -30.44
C ARG A 100 -1.50 14.90 -31.66
N ARG A 101 -1.62 14.23 -32.81
CA ARG A 101 -1.02 14.68 -34.07
C ARG A 101 -1.54 16.06 -34.48
N ASP A 102 -2.85 16.26 -34.44
CA ASP A 102 -3.48 17.52 -34.85
C ASP A 102 -3.13 18.67 -33.89
N ALA A 103 -3.04 18.41 -32.58
CA ALA A 103 -2.63 19.38 -31.58
C ALA A 103 -1.14 19.75 -31.72
N LEU A 104 -0.25 18.78 -31.98
CA LEU A 104 1.18 19.05 -32.21
C LEU A 104 1.45 19.79 -33.52
N ALA A 105 0.63 19.56 -34.55
CA ALA A 105 0.68 20.32 -35.79
C ALA A 105 0.30 21.80 -35.59
N ARG A 106 -0.55 22.11 -34.60
CA ARG A 106 -0.93 23.48 -34.26
C ARG A 106 0.07 24.16 -33.33
N ASN A 107 0.55 23.45 -32.32
CA ASN A 107 1.55 23.98 -31.39
C ASN A 107 2.35 22.86 -30.72
N GLN A 108 3.67 22.91 -30.88
CA GLN A 108 4.61 21.94 -30.31
C GLN A 108 4.66 21.99 -28.76
N ILE A 109 4.10 23.03 -28.12
CA ILE A 109 4.06 23.16 -26.65
C ILE A 109 3.38 21.98 -25.94
N TYR A 110 2.53 21.24 -26.64
CA TYR A 110 1.81 20.09 -26.09
C TYR A 110 2.63 18.79 -26.07
N ALA A 111 3.79 18.75 -26.72
CA ALA A 111 4.65 17.55 -26.76
C ALA A 111 4.99 16.99 -25.36
N PRO A 112 5.50 17.78 -24.39
CA PRO A 112 5.78 17.27 -23.05
C PRO A 112 4.51 16.84 -22.32
N PHE A 113 3.36 17.47 -22.58
CA PHE A 113 2.09 17.07 -21.97
C PHE A 113 1.63 15.69 -22.49
N PHE A 114 1.70 15.45 -23.80
CA PHE A 114 1.30 14.15 -24.36
C PHE A 114 2.26 13.01 -24.00
N ALA A 115 3.53 13.30 -23.72
CA ALA A 115 4.49 12.30 -23.24
C ALA A 115 4.12 11.70 -21.88
N LEU A 116 3.30 12.40 -21.08
CA LEU A 116 2.83 11.92 -19.77
C LEU A 116 1.70 10.87 -19.86
N PHE A 117 1.11 10.69 -21.03
CA PHE A 117 -0.06 9.83 -21.20
C PHE A 117 0.24 8.65 -22.13
N PRO A 118 -0.09 7.42 -21.72
CA PRO A 118 0.01 6.25 -22.59
C PRO A 118 -1.02 6.31 -23.72
N ASP A 119 -0.83 5.53 -24.77
CA ASP A 119 -1.81 5.38 -25.84
C ASP A 119 -3.08 4.66 -25.34
N PRO A 120 -4.26 4.97 -25.91
CA PRO A 120 -5.50 4.26 -25.59
C PRO A 120 -5.36 2.77 -25.92
N THR A 121 -5.76 1.91 -24.98
CA THR A 121 -5.68 0.45 -25.12
C THR A 121 -7.04 -0.19 -25.44
N GLN A 122 -8.11 0.61 -25.47
CA GLN A 122 -9.46 0.16 -25.80
C GLN A 122 -9.96 0.83 -27.10
N PRO A 123 -10.84 0.19 -27.87
CA PRO A 123 -11.46 0.80 -29.04
C PRO A 123 -12.17 2.11 -28.70
N TYR A 124 -12.04 3.11 -29.56
CA TYR A 124 -12.69 4.42 -29.45
C TYR A 124 -13.33 4.81 -30.78
N ALA A 125 -14.31 5.70 -30.74
CA ALA A 125 -15.02 6.16 -31.94
C ALA A 125 -14.09 6.97 -32.85
N THR A 126 -14.24 6.83 -34.17
CA THR A 126 -13.50 7.62 -35.15
C THR A 126 -13.75 9.12 -34.92
N GLY A 127 -12.68 9.91 -34.76
CA GLY A 127 -12.76 11.35 -34.47
C GLY A 127 -12.92 11.71 -32.99
N ALA A 128 -12.92 10.73 -32.08
CA ALA A 128 -12.86 11.01 -30.64
C ALA A 128 -11.54 11.69 -30.27
N ILE A 129 -11.61 12.73 -29.44
CA ILE A 129 -10.43 13.43 -28.90
C ILE A 129 -9.79 12.70 -27.72
N THR A 130 -10.51 11.75 -27.12
CA THR A 130 -10.07 10.94 -25.99
C THR A 130 -10.47 9.47 -26.15
N GLY A 131 -9.65 8.58 -25.60
CA GLY A 131 -9.88 7.14 -25.51
C GLY A 131 -9.55 6.61 -24.12
N ARG A 132 -9.94 5.37 -23.82
CA ARG A 132 -9.58 4.74 -22.55
C ARG A 132 -8.23 4.03 -22.66
N ALA A 133 -7.34 4.33 -21.74
CA ALA A 133 -6.15 3.54 -21.49
C ALA A 133 -6.31 2.80 -20.16
N THR A 134 -6.11 1.49 -20.22
CA THR A 134 -5.92 0.64 -19.06
C THR A 134 -4.45 0.22 -19.05
N VAL A 135 -3.72 0.65 -18.03
CA VAL A 135 -2.33 0.27 -17.80
C VAL A 135 -2.26 -0.55 -16.51
N ILE A 136 -1.66 -1.73 -16.60
CA ILE A 136 -1.30 -2.52 -15.43
C ILE A 136 0.07 -2.01 -14.98
N ARG A 137 0.13 -1.29 -13.86
CA ARG A 137 1.44 -0.98 -13.28
C ARG A 137 2.01 -2.26 -12.68
N PRO A 138 3.23 -2.68 -13.06
CA PRO A 138 3.93 -3.74 -12.36
C PRO A 138 4.11 -3.35 -10.89
N ASP A 139 4.15 -4.38 -10.05
CA ASP A 139 4.08 -4.34 -8.58
C ASP A 139 4.93 -3.22 -7.95
N ALA A 140 4.28 -2.29 -7.26
CA ALA A 140 4.96 -1.49 -6.26
C ALA A 140 5.10 -2.37 -5.01
N ARG A 141 6.27 -2.99 -4.82
CA ARG A 141 6.57 -3.79 -3.63
C ARG A 141 6.70 -2.86 -2.43
N GLN A 142 5.60 -2.64 -1.71
CA GLN A 142 5.64 -1.81 -0.52
C GLN A 142 6.28 -2.62 0.61
N ARG A 143 7.49 -2.21 1.00
CA ARG A 143 8.19 -2.70 2.20
C ARG A 143 8.04 -1.66 3.28
N PHE A 144 7.31 -1.98 4.34
CA PHE A 144 7.22 -1.07 5.48
C PHE A 144 8.50 -1.21 6.33
N GLY A 145 9.25 -0.12 6.53
CA GLY A 145 10.47 -0.08 7.36
C GLY A 145 11.82 0.00 6.63
N THR A 146 11.83 0.02 5.30
CA THR A 146 13.02 0.38 4.50
C THR A 146 12.62 1.50 3.54
N PRO A 147 13.37 2.61 3.39
CA PRO A 147 13.05 3.62 2.40
C PRO A 147 13.02 2.97 1.01
N ASP A 148 11.87 3.08 0.35
CA ASP A 148 11.65 2.48 -0.96
C ASP A 148 12.44 3.31 -2.00
N SER A 149 13.64 2.86 -2.34
CA SER A 149 14.52 3.55 -3.31
C SER A 149 13.95 3.55 -4.73
N ASP A 150 12.96 2.71 -5.01
CA ASP A 150 12.30 2.60 -6.31
C ASP A 150 11.11 3.57 -6.47
N SER A 151 10.87 4.45 -5.50
CA SER A 151 9.90 5.56 -5.61
C SER A 151 10.40 6.75 -6.46
N VAL A 152 11.55 6.59 -7.15
CA VAL A 152 12.03 7.58 -8.12
C VAL A 152 11.18 7.49 -9.39
N GLN A 153 10.12 8.28 -9.36
CA GLN A 153 9.50 8.99 -10.48
C GLN A 153 10.08 8.63 -11.86
N ARG A 154 9.46 7.65 -12.49
CA ARG A 154 9.37 7.61 -13.95
C ARG A 154 7.97 8.08 -14.31
N TRP A 155 7.91 9.38 -14.63
CA TRP A 155 6.83 9.96 -15.44
C TRP A 155 7.08 9.60 -16.90
#